data_AF-A0A7W8ZI27-F1
#
_entry.id   AF-A0A7W8ZI27-F1
#
_cell.length_a   1.000
_cell.length_b   1.000
_cell.length_c   1.000
_cell.angle_alpha   90.00
_cell.angle_beta   90.00
_cell.angle_gamma   90.00
#
_symmetry.space_group_name_H-M   'P 1'
#
loop_
_entity.id
_entity.type
_entity.pdbx_description
1 polymer ?
#
loop_
_entity_poly.entity_id
_entity_poly.type
_entity_poly.pdbx_seq_one_letter_code
_entity_poly.pdbx_strand_id
1 'polypeptide(L)'
;MMKITCPYDWVCGKEFAADQLSTSDREFLVNATAKKMTMMFIECPECNVMFSYNTVSGESTASDLTNPHQKVKAYKTLKEFNLILKKDKVEIPLKYLDYLKSKKVKPVQEIFKDQESFKIFNTDELREIVNIDGKQFVTARQLKGYALSLKGVIKDYGKESGFFTLDNLADSITIGEENSRLLFIDSRDNNSLWVFYSDGGDVIEKANLVLDDVING
;
A
#
# COMPACT_ATOMS: atom_id res chain seq x y z
N MET A 1 30.73 -25.74 5.36
CA MET A 1 31.09 -24.31 5.47
C MET A 1 29.84 -23.54 5.81
N MET A 2 29.89 -22.67 6.82
CA MET A 2 28.75 -21.84 7.19
C MET A 2 28.66 -20.66 6.23
N LYS A 3 27.47 -20.48 5.64
CA LYS A 3 27.14 -19.39 4.73
C LYS A 3 26.32 -18.36 5.47
N ILE A 4 26.64 -17.09 5.24
CA ILE A 4 26.00 -15.94 5.88
C ILE A 4 25.51 -15.04 4.75
N THR A 5 24.26 -14.61 4.85
CA THR A 5 23.65 -13.69 3.88
C THR A 5 23.65 -12.28 4.46
N CYS A 6 24.14 -11.30 3.70
CA CYS A 6 23.99 -9.90 4.08
C CYS A 6 22.49 -9.52 4.03
N PRO A 7 21.90 -9.01 5.12
CA PRO A 7 20.46 -8.70 5.17
C PRO A 7 20.10 -7.41 4.42
N TYR A 8 21.10 -6.71 3.88
CA TYR A 8 20.97 -5.47 3.12
C TYR A 8 20.93 -5.77 1.61
N ASP A 9 19.81 -6.29 1.11
CA ASP A 9 19.61 -6.60 -0.31
C ASP A 9 19.72 -5.37 -1.23
N TRP A 10 19.35 -4.19 -0.73
CA TRP A 10 19.53 -2.91 -1.43
C TRP A 10 20.96 -2.36 -1.40
N VAL A 11 21.87 -2.97 -0.64
CA VAL A 11 23.30 -2.61 -0.63
C VAL A 11 24.11 -3.66 -1.39
N CYS A 12 23.97 -4.94 -1.04
CA CYS A 12 24.58 -6.03 -1.79
C CYS A 12 23.78 -7.34 -1.78
N GLY A 13 23.10 -7.67 -0.67
CA GLY A 13 22.33 -8.91 -0.50
C GLY A 13 23.12 -10.20 -0.68
N LYS A 14 24.46 -10.13 -0.75
CA LYS A 14 25.29 -11.26 -1.13
C LYS A 14 25.40 -12.28 0.00
N GLU A 15 25.45 -13.54 -0.42
CA GLU A 15 25.86 -14.65 0.44
C GLU A 15 27.40 -14.78 0.40
N PHE A 16 28.00 -14.97 1.56
CA PHE A 16 29.44 -15.17 1.71
C PHE A 16 29.73 -16.25 2.75
N ALA A 17 30.90 -16.86 2.66
CA ALA A 17 31.38 -17.86 3.60
C ALA A 17 32.06 -17.19 4.81
N ALA A 18 31.97 -17.83 5.98
CA ALA A 18 32.53 -17.31 7.23
C ALA A 18 34.07 -17.11 7.21
N ASP A 19 34.80 -17.73 6.27
CA ASP A 19 36.23 -17.54 6.08
C ASP A 19 36.59 -16.24 5.33
N GLN A 20 35.60 -15.63 4.66
CA GLN A 20 35.72 -14.34 3.99
C GLN A 20 35.58 -13.15 4.96
N LEU A 21 35.18 -13.40 6.22
CA LEU A 21 35.13 -12.37 7.26
C LEU A 21 36.52 -11.88 7.66
N SER A 22 36.57 -10.69 8.27
CA SER A 22 37.76 -10.19 8.94
C SER A 22 38.24 -11.20 10.00
N THR A 23 39.54 -11.22 10.31
CA THR A 23 40.08 -12.12 11.34
C THR A 23 39.38 -11.93 12.68
N SER A 24 39.08 -10.67 13.05
CA SER A 24 38.33 -10.30 14.26
C SER A 24 36.93 -10.91 14.28
N ASP A 25 36.15 -10.68 13.22
CA ASP A 25 34.76 -11.15 13.16
C ASP A 25 34.68 -12.67 13.09
N ARG A 26 35.64 -13.30 12.41
CA ARG A 26 35.73 -14.76 12.33
C ARG A 26 36.03 -15.37 13.71
N GLU A 27 36.96 -14.82 14.46
CA GLU A 27 37.26 -15.27 15.82
C GLU A 27 36.06 -15.05 16.76
N PHE A 28 35.39 -13.91 16.63
CA PHE A 28 34.20 -13.60 17.41
C PHE A 28 33.05 -14.57 17.07
N LEU A 29 32.84 -14.87 15.78
CA LEU A 29 31.84 -15.81 15.29
C LEU A 29 32.04 -17.22 15.86
N VAL A 30 33.28 -17.71 15.90
CA VAL A 30 33.60 -19.02 16.50
C VAL A 30 33.23 -19.04 17.98
N ASN A 31 33.59 -18.00 18.73
CA ASN A 31 33.29 -17.88 20.16
C ASN A 31 31.78 -17.73 20.41
N ALA A 32 31.10 -16.90 19.63
CA ALA A 32 29.66 -16.65 19.70
C ALA A 32 28.85 -17.92 19.41
N THR A 33 29.28 -18.69 18.41
CA THR A 33 28.69 -20.00 18.06
C THR A 33 28.85 -21.00 19.21
N ALA A 34 30.06 -21.09 19.79
CA ALA A 34 30.32 -21.97 20.94
C ALA A 34 29.45 -21.59 22.16
N LYS A 35 29.18 -20.30 22.35
CA LYS A 35 28.35 -19.76 23.44
C LYS A 35 26.86 -19.69 23.10
N LYS A 36 26.43 -20.12 21.91
CA LYS A 36 25.04 -20.03 21.42
C LYS A 36 24.46 -18.61 21.55
N MET A 37 25.25 -17.60 21.19
CA MET A 37 24.79 -16.22 21.24
C MET A 37 23.72 -15.98 20.17
N THR A 38 22.56 -15.45 20.59
CA THR A 38 21.46 -15.14 19.67
C THR A 38 21.61 -13.79 18.98
N MET A 39 22.65 -13.03 19.32
CA MET A 39 22.94 -11.71 18.77
C MET A 39 24.44 -11.45 18.80
N MET A 40 25.01 -11.20 17.64
CA MET A 40 26.37 -10.67 17.45
C MET A 40 26.36 -9.71 16.27
N PHE A 41 27.28 -8.75 16.24
CA PHE A 41 27.44 -7.85 15.10
C PHE A 41 28.67 -8.27 14.29
N ILE A 42 28.51 -8.34 12.97
CA ILE A 42 29.57 -8.66 12.01
C ILE A 42 29.49 -7.71 10.82
N GLU A 43 30.63 -7.45 10.20
CA GLU A 43 30.73 -6.61 9.00
C GLU A 43 30.67 -7.46 7.72
N CYS A 44 29.87 -7.04 6.74
CA CYS A 44 29.81 -7.72 5.45
C CYS A 44 31.11 -7.47 4.66
N PRO A 45 31.83 -8.51 4.22
CA PRO A 45 33.09 -8.33 3.48
C PRO A 45 32.90 -7.71 2.08
N GLU A 46 31.67 -7.71 1.56
CA GLU A 46 31.36 -7.20 0.22
C GLU A 46 30.99 -5.72 0.22
N CYS A 47 30.31 -5.24 1.27
CA CYS A 47 29.80 -3.87 1.33
C CYS A 47 30.22 -3.08 2.58
N ASN A 48 30.98 -3.70 3.49
CA ASN A 48 31.48 -3.10 4.72
C ASN A 48 30.37 -2.55 5.64
N VAL A 49 29.15 -3.09 5.51
CA VAL A 49 28.03 -2.72 6.39
C VAL A 49 27.94 -3.73 7.52
N MET A 50 27.84 -3.22 8.74
CA MET A 50 27.61 -4.01 9.94
C MET A 50 26.14 -4.45 10.05
N PHE A 51 25.91 -5.69 10.44
CA PHE A 51 24.58 -6.23 10.69
C PHE A 51 24.58 -7.22 11.86
N SER A 52 23.40 -7.50 12.41
CA SER A 52 23.24 -8.50 13.48
C SER A 52 23.12 -9.90 12.89
N TYR A 53 23.77 -10.88 13.50
CA TYR A 53 23.70 -12.29 13.13
C TYR A 53 23.35 -13.15 14.35
N ASN A 54 22.47 -14.13 14.15
CA ASN A 54 22.08 -15.08 15.18
C ASN A 54 22.77 -16.43 14.93
N THR A 55 23.68 -16.84 15.82
CA THR A 55 24.45 -18.08 15.61
C THR A 55 23.64 -19.35 15.85
N VAL A 56 22.42 -19.24 16.39
CA VAL A 56 21.52 -20.37 16.65
C VAL A 56 20.57 -20.58 15.48
N SER A 57 19.92 -19.52 14.97
CA SER A 57 19.02 -19.63 13.81
C SER A 57 19.75 -19.58 12.46
N GLY A 58 20.95 -19.01 12.42
CA GLY A 58 21.70 -18.79 11.19
C GLY A 58 21.22 -17.58 10.39
N GLU A 59 20.39 -16.72 11.00
CA GLU A 59 19.75 -15.60 10.31
C GLU A 59 20.48 -14.28 10.57
N SER A 60 20.54 -13.47 9.52
CA SER A 60 21.05 -12.10 9.58
C SER A 60 19.90 -11.10 9.64
N THR A 61 20.03 -10.07 10.46
CA THR A 61 19.07 -8.99 10.62
C THR A 61 19.76 -7.64 10.41
N ALA A 62 19.17 -6.79 9.59
CA ALA A 62 19.59 -5.40 9.44
C ALA A 62 19.49 -4.67 10.79
N SER A 63 20.58 -4.03 11.24
CA SER A 63 20.64 -3.31 12.52
C SER A 63 20.57 -1.79 12.36
N ASP A 64 21.31 -1.23 11.39
CA ASP A 64 21.63 0.21 11.43
C ASP A 64 21.19 0.99 10.18
N LEU A 65 21.16 0.36 8.99
CA LEU A 65 20.71 1.02 7.77
C LEU A 65 19.22 0.83 7.52
N THR A 66 18.53 1.93 7.21
CA THR A 66 17.17 1.91 6.68
C THR A 66 17.25 1.79 5.16
N ASN A 67 16.43 0.93 4.56
CA ASN A 67 16.39 0.79 3.11
C ASN A 67 15.85 2.08 2.47
N PRO A 68 16.66 2.82 1.67
CA PRO A 68 16.23 4.06 1.04
C PRO A 68 15.15 3.84 -0.02
N HIS A 69 14.98 2.58 -0.48
CA HIS A 69 13.97 2.15 -1.42
C HIS A 69 12.78 1.44 -0.75
N GLN A 70 12.83 1.20 0.56
CA GLN A 70 11.67 0.69 1.29
C GLN A 70 10.69 1.83 1.48
N LYS A 71 9.77 1.94 0.52
CA LYS A 71 8.51 2.65 0.75
C LYS A 71 7.77 1.89 1.85
N VAL A 72 8.02 2.24 3.11
CA VAL A 72 7.10 1.87 4.19
C VAL A 72 5.83 2.61 3.86
N LYS A 73 4.88 1.94 3.21
CA LYS A 73 3.56 2.49 2.98
C LYS A 73 2.99 2.80 4.36
N ALA A 74 2.92 4.07 4.72
CA ALA A 74 2.39 4.47 6.00
C ALA A 74 0.88 4.24 5.97
N TYR A 75 0.34 3.37 6.83
CA TYR A 75 -1.10 3.13 6.95
C TYR A 75 -1.61 3.66 8.28
N LYS A 76 -2.85 4.14 8.28
CA LYS A 76 -3.55 4.52 9.51
C LYS A 76 -4.00 3.28 10.28
N THR A 77 -3.98 3.35 11.60
CA THR A 77 -4.62 2.33 12.44
C THR A 77 -6.11 2.30 12.15
N LEU A 78 -6.79 1.17 12.43
CA LEU A 78 -8.23 1.06 12.22
C LEU A 78 -9.02 2.14 12.98
N LYS A 79 -8.56 2.50 14.18
CA LYS A 79 -9.15 3.56 15.00
C LYS A 79 -9.03 4.94 14.33
N GLU A 80 -7.84 5.28 13.83
CA GLU A 80 -7.62 6.54 13.11
C GLU A 80 -8.38 6.59 11.80
N PHE A 81 -8.41 5.48 11.06
CA PHE A 81 -9.16 5.36 9.83
C PHE A 81 -10.66 5.62 10.05
N ASN A 82 -11.26 4.96 11.05
CA ASN A 82 -12.65 5.18 11.41
C ASN A 82 -12.92 6.62 11.88
N LEU A 83 -11.96 7.24 12.57
CA LEU A 83 -12.07 8.65 12.97
C LEU A 83 -12.07 9.59 11.75
N ILE A 84 -11.23 9.31 10.75
CA ILE A 84 -11.18 10.05 9.49
C ILE A 84 -12.52 9.93 8.75
N LEU A 85 -13.03 8.72 8.58
CA LEU A 85 -14.33 8.48 7.93
C LEU A 85 -15.47 9.21 8.65
N LYS A 86 -15.51 9.12 9.99
CA LYS A 86 -16.50 9.82 10.82
C LYS A 86 -16.40 11.34 10.70
N LYS A 87 -15.18 11.90 10.71
CA LYS A 87 -14.94 13.34 10.53
C LYS A 87 -15.43 13.80 9.16
N ASP A 88 -15.21 12.98 8.15
CA ASP A 88 -15.60 13.23 6.77
C ASP A 88 -17.09 12.96 6.51
N LYS A 89 -17.81 12.36 7.47
CA LYS A 89 -19.22 11.93 7.34
C LYS A 89 -19.43 10.95 6.19
N VAL A 90 -18.45 10.08 5.94
CA VAL A 90 -18.53 9.05 4.91
C VAL A 90 -18.53 7.68 5.56
N GLU A 91 -19.38 6.80 5.03
CA GLU A 91 -19.54 5.44 5.50
C GLU A 91 -19.17 4.47 4.38
N ILE A 92 -18.45 3.40 4.73
CA ILE A 92 -18.22 2.30 3.80
C ILE A 92 -19.45 1.39 3.85
N PRO A 93 -20.06 1.02 2.71
CA PRO A 93 -21.24 0.16 2.71
C PRO A 93 -20.99 -1.14 3.49
N LEU A 94 -21.91 -1.49 4.39
CA LEU A 94 -21.79 -2.67 5.26
C LEU A 94 -21.50 -3.95 4.47
N LYS A 95 -22.20 -4.16 3.35
CA LYS A 95 -22.00 -5.32 2.47
C LYS A 95 -20.57 -5.42 1.94
N TYR A 96 -19.93 -4.29 1.67
CA TYR A 96 -18.54 -4.26 1.22
C TYR A 96 -17.56 -4.51 2.38
N LEU A 97 -17.84 -3.99 3.58
CA LEU A 97 -17.05 -4.32 4.78
C LEU A 97 -17.10 -5.81 5.10
N ASP A 98 -18.26 -6.45 4.97
CA ASP A 98 -18.41 -7.88 5.19
C ASP A 98 -17.67 -8.69 4.13
N TYR A 99 -17.73 -8.24 2.87
CA TYR A 99 -16.93 -8.80 1.79
C TYR A 99 -15.44 -8.75 2.09
N LEU A 100 -14.90 -7.59 2.48
CA LEU A 100 -13.47 -7.40 2.82
C LEU A 100 -12.98 -8.28 3.98
N LYS A 101 -13.88 -8.66 4.91
CA LYS A 101 -13.58 -9.57 6.02
C LYS A 101 -13.73 -11.04 5.65
N SER A 102 -14.35 -11.33 4.50
CA SER A 102 -14.60 -12.69 4.06
C SER A 102 -13.35 -13.32 3.45
N LYS A 103 -13.32 -14.66 3.37
CA LYS A 103 -12.29 -15.39 2.62
C LYS A 103 -12.53 -15.42 1.10
N LYS A 104 -13.57 -14.71 0.63
CA LYS A 104 -14.01 -14.73 -0.77
C LYS A 104 -13.56 -13.50 -1.56
N VAL A 105 -12.78 -12.61 -0.95
CA VAL A 105 -12.28 -11.41 -1.63
C VAL A 105 -11.49 -11.80 -2.86
N LYS A 106 -11.90 -11.26 -4.00
CA LYS A 106 -11.16 -11.35 -5.24
C LYS A 106 -10.30 -10.09 -5.37
N PRO A 107 -8.97 -10.23 -5.41
CA PRO A 107 -8.08 -9.08 -5.44
C PRO A 107 -8.07 -8.37 -6.79
N VAL A 108 -8.67 -8.97 -7.82
CA VAL A 108 -8.69 -8.45 -9.19
C VAL A 108 -10.10 -8.59 -9.76
N GLN A 109 -10.60 -7.52 -10.39
CA GLN A 109 -11.95 -7.41 -10.93
C GLN A 109 -11.92 -6.82 -12.34
N GLU A 110 -12.53 -7.50 -13.29
CA GLU A 110 -12.79 -6.93 -14.62
C GLU A 110 -13.97 -5.95 -14.51
N ILE A 111 -13.75 -4.69 -14.89
CA ILE A 111 -14.77 -3.61 -14.83
C ILE A 111 -15.24 -3.23 -16.24
N PHE A 112 -14.30 -3.19 -17.19
CA PHE A 112 -14.56 -2.94 -18.59
C PHE A 112 -14.03 -4.11 -19.41
N LYS A 113 -14.83 -4.54 -20.37
CA LYS A 113 -14.43 -5.57 -21.32
C LYS A 113 -13.27 -5.06 -22.17
N ASP A 114 -12.28 -5.92 -22.41
CA ASP A 114 -11.11 -5.63 -23.25
C ASP A 114 -10.15 -4.56 -22.67
N GLN A 115 -10.21 -4.30 -21.37
CA GLN A 115 -9.26 -3.44 -20.64
C GLN A 115 -8.60 -4.20 -19.48
N GLU A 116 -7.50 -3.65 -18.93
CA GLU A 116 -6.88 -4.24 -17.75
C GLU A 116 -7.84 -4.27 -16.56
N SER A 117 -7.74 -5.34 -15.78
CA SER A 117 -8.56 -5.54 -14.59
C SER A 117 -8.10 -4.63 -13.45
N PHE A 118 -9.07 -4.15 -12.66
CA PHE A 118 -8.81 -3.37 -11.47
C PHE A 118 -8.35 -4.26 -10.34
N LYS A 119 -7.35 -3.81 -9.61
CA LYS A 119 -7.02 -4.36 -8.30
C LYS A 119 -8.03 -3.83 -7.28
N ILE A 120 -8.64 -4.72 -6.52
CA ILE A 120 -9.52 -4.37 -5.41
C ILE A 120 -8.69 -4.26 -4.13
N PHE A 121 -8.82 -3.13 -3.44
CA PHE A 121 -8.08 -2.85 -2.23
C PHE A 121 -8.54 -3.75 -1.07
N ASN A 122 -7.56 -4.28 -0.34
CA ASN A 122 -7.82 -4.91 0.94
C ASN A 122 -7.95 -3.86 2.07
N THR A 123 -8.24 -4.33 3.30
CA THR A 123 -8.45 -3.44 4.45
C THR A 123 -7.21 -2.61 4.82
N ASP A 124 -6.00 -3.09 4.56
CA ASP A 124 -4.77 -2.34 4.82
C ASP A 124 -4.56 -1.27 3.75
N GLU A 125 -4.78 -1.64 2.49
CA GLU A 125 -4.65 -0.75 1.32
C GLU A 125 -5.61 0.43 1.38
N LEU A 126 -6.85 0.22 1.83
CA LEU A 126 -7.81 1.31 2.07
C LEU A 126 -7.31 2.35 3.08
N ARG A 127 -6.42 1.93 4.00
CA ARG A 127 -5.87 2.74 5.10
C ARG A 127 -4.50 3.33 4.80
N GLU A 128 -3.88 2.95 3.68
CA GLU A 128 -2.61 3.50 3.24
C GLU A 128 -2.72 5.01 3.03
N ILE A 129 -1.66 5.75 3.36
CA ILE A 129 -1.57 7.18 3.19
C ILE A 129 -1.08 7.45 1.76
N VAL A 130 -1.86 8.25 1.05
CA VAL A 130 -1.51 8.80 -0.27
C VAL A 130 -1.38 10.31 -0.19
N ASN A 131 -0.51 10.86 -1.04
CA ASN A 131 -0.31 12.30 -1.15
C ASN A 131 -0.97 12.80 -2.43
N ILE A 132 -1.91 13.73 -2.30
CA ILE A 132 -2.55 14.43 -3.42
C ILE A 132 -2.28 15.93 -3.21
N ASP A 133 -1.55 16.55 -4.13
CA ASP A 133 -1.18 17.97 -4.11
C ASP A 133 -0.62 18.46 -2.75
N GLY A 134 0.29 17.68 -2.19
CA GLY A 134 0.97 18.00 -0.92
C GLY A 134 0.13 17.71 0.33
N LYS A 135 -1.10 17.22 0.19
CA LYS A 135 -1.98 16.86 1.31
C LYS A 135 -2.09 15.35 1.45
N GLN A 136 -2.08 14.89 2.69
CA GLN A 136 -2.20 13.47 3.01
C GLN A 136 -3.66 13.04 3.14
N PHE A 137 -4.01 11.96 2.47
CA PHE A 137 -5.30 11.28 2.56
C PHE A 137 -5.07 9.79 2.81
N VAL A 138 -6.08 9.08 3.28
CA VAL A 138 -6.08 7.61 3.17
C VAL A 138 -6.58 7.21 1.78
N THR A 139 -6.14 6.08 1.23
CA THR A 139 -6.50 5.59 -0.10
C THR A 139 -8.01 5.60 -0.34
N ALA A 140 -8.81 5.15 0.64
CA ALA A 140 -10.27 5.15 0.55
C ALA A 140 -10.88 6.56 0.34
N ARG A 141 -10.12 7.62 0.66
CA ARG A 141 -10.52 9.04 0.60
C ARG A 141 -9.70 9.85 -0.39
N GLN A 142 -8.94 9.22 -1.27
CA GLN A 142 -8.09 9.95 -2.20
C GLN A 142 -8.87 10.83 -3.19
N LEU A 143 -10.11 10.43 -3.53
CA LEU A 143 -11.02 11.26 -4.35
C LEU A 143 -11.38 12.59 -3.70
N LYS A 144 -11.38 12.70 -2.36
CA LYS A 144 -11.48 13.99 -1.67
C LYS A 144 -10.29 14.89 -1.97
N GLY A 145 -9.09 14.33 -2.04
CA GLY A 145 -7.89 15.05 -2.44
C GLY A 145 -8.00 15.58 -3.86
N TYR A 146 -8.39 14.72 -4.81
CA TYR A 146 -8.58 15.13 -6.20
C TYR A 146 -9.68 16.17 -6.35
N ALA A 147 -10.84 16.00 -5.70
CA ALA A 147 -11.94 16.96 -5.74
C ALA A 147 -11.53 18.35 -5.21
N LEU A 148 -10.75 18.40 -4.12
CA LEU A 148 -10.23 19.67 -3.59
C LEU A 148 -9.25 20.35 -4.55
N SER A 149 -8.43 19.57 -5.23
CA SER A 149 -7.45 20.04 -6.21
C SER A 149 -8.16 20.60 -7.45
N LEU A 150 -9.15 19.85 -7.97
CA LEU A 150 -9.98 20.25 -9.09
C LEU A 150 -10.82 21.50 -8.80
N LYS A 151 -11.35 21.66 -7.58
CA LYS A 151 -12.12 22.85 -7.18
C LYS A 151 -11.30 24.14 -7.28
N GLY A 152 -9.97 24.05 -7.17
CA GLY A 152 -9.06 25.18 -7.36
C GLY A 152 -8.92 25.62 -8.83
N VAL A 153 -9.24 24.73 -9.77
CA VAL A 153 -9.00 24.91 -11.21
C VAL A 153 -10.32 25.06 -12.00
N ILE A 154 -11.34 24.27 -11.67
CA ILE A 154 -12.61 24.16 -12.40
C ILE A 154 -13.76 24.60 -11.48
N LYS A 155 -14.40 25.74 -11.78
CA LYS A 155 -15.47 26.32 -10.95
C LYS A 155 -16.85 25.67 -11.16
N ASP A 156 -17.09 25.05 -12.32
CA ASP A 156 -18.42 24.59 -12.75
C ASP A 156 -18.44 23.10 -13.17
N TYR A 157 -17.53 22.29 -12.62
CA TYR A 157 -17.50 20.85 -12.88
C TYR A 157 -18.84 20.20 -12.45
N GLY A 158 -19.54 19.57 -13.40
CA GLY A 158 -20.80 18.85 -13.18
C GLY A 158 -22.06 19.72 -13.13
N LYS A 159 -22.00 21.04 -13.35
CA LYS A 159 -23.18 21.93 -13.23
C LYS A 159 -24.14 21.91 -14.43
N GLU A 160 -23.68 21.55 -15.62
CA GLU A 160 -24.47 21.73 -16.86
C GLU A 160 -25.14 20.45 -17.41
N SER A 161 -24.86 19.27 -16.83
CA SER A 161 -25.30 17.99 -17.44
C SER A 161 -25.88 16.95 -16.48
N GLY A 162 -26.19 17.29 -15.22
CA GLY A 162 -26.66 16.30 -14.24
C GLY A 162 -25.63 15.22 -13.89
N PHE A 163 -24.37 15.47 -14.26
CA PHE A 163 -23.22 14.61 -13.99
C PHE A 163 -22.70 14.80 -12.57
N PHE A 164 -21.80 13.90 -12.16
CA PHE A 164 -21.13 13.87 -10.87
C PHE A 164 -20.61 15.25 -10.44
N THR A 165 -20.99 15.74 -9.25
CA THR A 165 -20.41 16.97 -8.69
C THR A 165 -19.08 16.68 -7.99
N LEU A 166 -18.23 17.69 -7.81
CA LEU A 166 -16.99 17.54 -7.03
C LEU A 166 -17.28 17.17 -5.56
N ASP A 167 -18.40 17.59 -5.00
CA ASP A 167 -18.78 17.20 -3.64
C ASP A 167 -19.18 15.71 -3.61
N ASN A 168 -19.93 15.21 -4.61
CA ASN A 168 -20.19 13.76 -4.71
C ASN A 168 -18.89 12.97 -4.89
N LEU A 169 -17.94 13.48 -5.67
CA LEU A 169 -16.63 12.85 -5.86
C LEU A 169 -15.86 12.79 -4.55
N ALA A 170 -15.84 13.90 -3.82
CA ALA A 170 -15.20 13.98 -2.53
C ALA A 170 -15.83 13.01 -1.52
N ASP A 171 -17.14 12.79 -1.56
CA ASP A 171 -17.85 11.92 -0.61
C ASP A 171 -17.82 10.44 -0.99
N SER A 172 -17.39 10.10 -2.20
CA SER A 172 -17.28 8.72 -2.68
C SER A 172 -16.08 7.97 -2.08
N ILE A 173 -16.17 6.63 -2.04
CA ILE A 173 -15.12 5.76 -1.48
C ILE A 173 -14.39 5.04 -2.60
N THR A 174 -13.07 5.22 -2.67
CA THR A 174 -12.22 4.45 -3.58
C THR A 174 -12.03 3.03 -3.05
N ILE A 175 -12.22 2.05 -3.93
CA ILE A 175 -12.17 0.62 -3.60
C ILE A 175 -11.17 -0.17 -4.43
N GLY A 176 -10.61 0.44 -5.48
CA GLY A 176 -9.62 -0.21 -6.31
C GLY A 176 -8.91 0.75 -7.24
N GLU A 177 -7.90 0.24 -7.91
CA GLU A 177 -7.13 0.97 -8.90
C GLU A 177 -6.70 0.07 -10.05
N GLU A 178 -6.57 0.68 -11.22
CA GLU A 178 -5.78 0.18 -12.33
C GLU A 178 -4.92 1.37 -12.76
N ASN A 179 -3.59 1.23 -12.77
CA ASN A 179 -2.66 2.31 -13.14
C ASN A 179 -3.01 3.66 -12.47
N SER A 180 -3.48 4.64 -13.25
CA SER A 180 -3.89 5.99 -12.79
C SER A 180 -5.41 6.12 -12.57
N ARG A 181 -6.18 5.07 -12.86
CA ARG A 181 -7.63 5.00 -12.83
C ARG A 181 -8.12 4.45 -11.49
N LEU A 182 -9.08 5.13 -10.90
CA LEU A 182 -9.57 4.83 -9.55
C LEU A 182 -11.01 4.32 -9.62
N LEU A 183 -11.23 3.09 -9.18
CA LEU A 183 -12.58 2.52 -9.04
C LEU A 183 -13.17 2.93 -7.70
N PHE A 184 -14.40 3.44 -7.71
CA PHE A 184 -15.06 3.93 -6.50
C PHE A 184 -16.55 3.62 -6.44
N ILE A 185 -17.08 3.59 -5.22
CA ILE A 185 -18.50 3.48 -4.92
C ILE A 185 -19.11 4.87 -4.88
N ASP A 186 -20.17 5.09 -5.65
CA ASP A 186 -20.93 6.34 -5.69
C ASP A 186 -21.58 6.63 -4.33
N SER A 187 -21.24 7.79 -3.74
CA SER A 187 -21.79 8.24 -2.46
C SER A 187 -23.31 8.47 -2.46
N ARG A 188 -23.93 8.65 -3.63
CA ARG A 188 -25.36 8.98 -3.74
C ARG A 188 -26.26 7.78 -3.53
N ASP A 189 -25.81 6.59 -3.93
CA ASP A 189 -26.58 5.35 -3.85
C ASP A 189 -25.86 4.21 -3.11
N ASN A 190 -24.58 4.40 -2.77
CA ASN A 190 -23.73 3.42 -2.08
C ASN A 190 -23.66 2.05 -2.80
N ASN A 191 -23.85 2.04 -4.12
CA ASN A 191 -23.95 0.81 -4.90
C ASN A 191 -23.37 0.91 -6.32
N SER A 192 -23.63 2.00 -7.05
CA SER A 192 -23.09 2.17 -8.40
C SER A 192 -21.57 2.32 -8.34
N LEU A 193 -20.89 1.70 -9.30
CA LEU A 193 -19.46 1.83 -9.46
C LEU A 193 -19.13 2.78 -10.61
N TRP A 194 -18.07 3.54 -10.41
CA TRP A 194 -17.57 4.52 -11.36
C TRP A 194 -16.04 4.52 -11.31
N VAL A 195 -15.44 5.01 -12.39
CA VAL A 195 -14.00 5.11 -12.54
C VAL A 195 -13.63 6.57 -12.71
N PHE A 196 -12.68 7.04 -11.90
CA PHE A 196 -12.09 8.37 -11.98
C PHE A 196 -10.72 8.31 -12.65
N TYR A 197 -10.48 9.22 -13.60
CA TYR A 197 -9.22 9.31 -14.34
C TYR A 197 -8.41 10.50 -13.83
N SER A 198 -7.22 10.22 -13.29
CA SER A 198 -6.35 11.26 -12.70
C SER A 198 -5.44 11.98 -13.71
N ASP A 199 -5.39 11.52 -14.96
CA ASP A 199 -4.47 11.98 -16.01
C ASP A 199 -5.04 13.07 -16.94
N GLY A 200 -6.28 13.50 -16.73
CA GLY A 200 -6.82 14.74 -17.33
C GLY A 200 -7.62 14.57 -18.63
N GLY A 201 -8.06 13.35 -18.97
CA GLY A 201 -9.05 13.10 -20.02
C GLY A 201 -10.50 13.26 -19.54
N ASP A 202 -11.36 12.26 -19.84
CA ASP A 202 -12.69 12.14 -19.24
C ASP A 202 -12.54 11.87 -17.74
N VAL A 203 -13.01 12.80 -16.91
CA VAL A 203 -12.66 12.76 -15.47
C VAL A 203 -13.37 11.62 -14.75
N ILE A 204 -14.57 11.20 -15.19
CA ILE A 204 -15.38 10.15 -14.54
C ILE A 204 -16.18 9.34 -15.58
N GLU A 205 -16.12 8.01 -15.51
CA GLU A 205 -16.89 7.07 -16.34
C GLU A 205 -17.69 6.09 -15.46
N LYS A 206 -18.91 5.73 -15.89
CA LYS A 206 -19.72 4.75 -15.16
C LYS A 206 -19.26 3.33 -15.49
N ALA A 207 -19.05 2.50 -14.48
CA ALA A 207 -18.75 1.09 -14.68
C ALA A 207 -19.99 0.31 -15.17
N ASN A 208 -19.75 -0.82 -15.85
CA ASN A 208 -20.80 -1.76 -16.24
C ASN A 208 -21.30 -2.65 -15.09
N LEU A 209 -20.63 -2.58 -13.94
CA LEU A 209 -20.91 -3.38 -12.76
C LEU A 209 -21.39 -2.50 -11.60
N VAL A 210 -22.11 -3.12 -10.66
CA VAL A 210 -22.42 -2.55 -9.35
C VAL A 210 -21.62 -3.26 -8.26
N LEU A 211 -21.66 -2.71 -7.05
CA LEU A 211 -20.97 -3.26 -5.89
C LEU A 211 -21.35 -4.73 -5.62
N ASP A 212 -22.60 -5.12 -5.85
CA ASP A 212 -23.03 -6.51 -5.66
C ASP A 212 -22.37 -7.49 -6.64
N ASP A 213 -22.04 -7.04 -7.85
CA ASP A 213 -21.32 -7.87 -8.82
C ASP A 213 -19.88 -8.12 -8.37
N VAL A 214 -19.24 -7.13 -7.73
CA VAL A 214 -17.88 -7.27 -7.16
C VAL A 214 -17.88 -8.18 -5.93
N ILE A 215 -18.94 -8.13 -5.12
CA ILE A 215 -19.07 -8.94 -3.91
C ILE A 215 -19.36 -10.41 -4.24
N ASN A 216 -20.20 -10.66 -5.25
CA ASN A 216 -20.69 -11.99 -5.59
C ASN A 216 -19.95 -12.66 -6.75
N GLY A 217 -19.29 -11.88 -7.59
CA GLY A 217 -18.55 -12.34 -8.77
C GLY A 217 -17.46 -13.29 -8.39
#